data_AF-A0A0B7JV68-F1
#
_entry.id   AF-A0A0B7JV68-F1
#
_cell.length_a   1.000
_cell.length_b   1.000
_cell.length_c   1.000
_cell.angle_alpha   90.00
_cell.angle_beta   90.00
_cell.angle_gamma   90.00
#
_symmetry.space_group_name_H-M   'P 1'
#
loop_
_entity.id
_entity.type
_entity.pdbx_description
1 polymer ?
#
loop_
_entity_poly.entity_id
_entity_poly.type
_entity_poly.pdbx_seq_one_letter_code
_entity_poly.pdbx_strand_id
1 'polypeptide(L)'
;MCNHLNQQLAVWSDIDRLVQAEHNVQLDGESLTIAQLVAISGMLQSLSIFLMILISRRHRKGFELSKATKLAQRMRDSIGVVQKHMDGQNIVYGECATIKQSKHSMNTAPGANADARPTDYRKLQSSFFQHHQCGILPETAFGATATSASPMALPDDVVIASAAIRCNSLVRGHSAIRYHVVESLADLISRGITPLIPCRGSISASGDLSPLSYFGGMLEGNKGVSVRLQRSDGTQDIVPASEVLQGLGKDPISFEAKEGLSIMNGTAVSTAFAALVLQDCQDLVILSELLTAMAVEALCGKVENFHPFIGAVRPHQGQIEVADNVRDFLTGSKLTGNESIPQTGLAQDRYSIRTASQWMGPLIEDIRTAELQLKVELNSTTNNPLIDSTNARIHHGGNFQAAAATSAMEKSRTAISSEPGFEPRTSAKPLCGRARALVHL
;
A
#
# COMPACT_ATOMS: atom_id res chain seq x y z
N MET A 1 20.20 -16.11 -4.22
CA MET A 1 19.04 -15.21 -4.15
C MET A 1 18.83 -14.59 -5.52
N CYS A 2 17.59 -14.31 -5.92
CA CYS A 2 17.31 -13.63 -7.19
C CYS A 2 17.76 -12.16 -7.09
N ASN A 3 18.44 -11.65 -8.12
CA ASN A 3 18.83 -10.23 -8.26
C ASN A 3 17.57 -9.33 -8.25
N HIS A 4 17.62 -8.16 -7.58
CA HIS A 4 16.52 -7.20 -7.41
C HIS A 4 16.05 -6.66 -8.75
N LEU A 5 16.97 -6.36 -9.67
CA LEU A 5 16.65 -5.94 -11.03
C LEU A 5 15.77 -6.99 -11.73
N ASN A 6 16.16 -8.27 -11.65
CA ASN A 6 15.37 -9.35 -12.24
C ASN A 6 14.00 -9.53 -11.56
N GLN A 7 13.93 -9.31 -10.24
CA GLN A 7 12.66 -9.31 -9.52
C GLN A 7 11.75 -8.16 -9.99
N GLN A 8 12.28 -6.95 -10.17
CA GLN A 8 11.51 -5.81 -10.64
C GLN A 8 11.09 -5.93 -12.11
N LEU A 9 11.95 -6.46 -12.98
CA LEU A 9 11.56 -6.80 -14.35
C LEU A 9 10.36 -7.77 -14.38
N ALA A 10 10.33 -8.74 -13.48
CA ALA A 10 9.19 -9.65 -13.34
C ALA A 10 7.93 -8.93 -12.81
N VAL A 11 8.08 -8.04 -11.81
CA VAL A 11 6.98 -7.21 -11.29
C VAL A 11 6.38 -6.32 -12.38
N TRP A 12 7.20 -5.63 -13.17
CA TRP A 12 6.73 -4.80 -14.28
C TRP A 12 5.98 -5.63 -15.33
N SER A 13 6.54 -6.78 -15.72
CA SER A 13 5.89 -7.70 -16.66
C SER A 13 4.54 -8.22 -16.13
N ASP A 14 4.46 -8.49 -14.82
CA ASP A 14 3.22 -8.90 -14.17
C ASP A 14 2.18 -7.77 -14.14
N ILE A 15 2.58 -6.52 -13.84
CA ILE A 15 1.69 -5.36 -13.89
C ILE A 15 1.11 -5.20 -15.30
N ASP A 16 1.95 -5.25 -16.33
CA ASP A 16 1.52 -5.14 -17.74
C ASP A 16 0.51 -6.22 -18.10
N ARG A 17 0.80 -7.47 -17.73
CA ARG A 17 -0.10 -8.61 -17.97
C ARG A 17 -1.43 -8.43 -17.24
N LEU A 18 -1.43 -7.94 -16.01
CA LEU A 18 -2.63 -7.73 -15.19
C LEU A 18 -3.51 -6.62 -15.76
N VAL A 19 -2.92 -5.50 -16.18
CA VAL A 19 -3.64 -4.37 -16.78
C VAL A 19 -4.27 -4.76 -18.12
N GLN A 20 -3.61 -5.62 -18.90
CA GLN A 20 -4.11 -6.10 -20.19
C GLN A 20 -5.11 -7.27 -20.08
N ALA A 21 -5.13 -7.99 -18.96
CA ALA A 21 -6.05 -9.10 -18.77
C ALA A 21 -7.52 -8.64 -18.89
N GLU A 22 -8.41 -9.52 -19.34
CA GLU A 22 -9.86 -9.22 -19.37
C GLU A 22 -10.50 -9.39 -17.99
N HIS A 23 -10.04 -10.36 -17.20
CA HIS A 23 -10.63 -10.74 -15.92
C HIS A 23 -10.11 -9.92 -14.74
N ASN A 24 -10.96 -9.57 -13.78
CA ASN A 24 -10.58 -8.85 -12.55
C ASN A 24 -9.59 -9.64 -11.69
N VAL A 25 -8.79 -8.92 -10.90
CA VAL A 25 -7.94 -9.56 -9.87
C VAL A 25 -8.83 -10.22 -8.82
N GLN A 26 -8.55 -11.49 -8.53
CA GLN A 26 -9.30 -12.28 -7.57
C GLN A 26 -8.66 -12.14 -6.18
N LEU A 27 -9.42 -11.67 -5.20
CA LEU A 27 -9.00 -11.62 -3.80
C LEU A 27 -9.43 -12.91 -3.10
N ASP A 28 -8.44 -13.71 -2.70
CA ASP A 28 -8.63 -14.98 -2.00
C ASP A 28 -8.22 -14.93 -0.52
N GLY A 29 -7.66 -13.80 -0.08
CA GLY A 29 -7.18 -13.58 1.27
C GLY A 29 -5.73 -14.00 1.53
N GLU A 30 -5.04 -14.60 0.56
CA GLU A 30 -3.77 -15.28 0.79
C GLU A 30 -2.68 -14.94 -0.24
N SER A 31 -3.04 -14.52 -1.46
CA SER A 31 -2.08 -14.34 -2.55
C SER A 31 -2.06 -12.94 -3.17
N LEU A 32 -2.43 -11.89 -2.44
CA LEU A 32 -2.36 -10.51 -2.92
C LEU A 32 -0.89 -10.05 -3.00
N THR A 33 -0.46 -9.65 -4.19
CA THR A 33 0.90 -9.17 -4.47
C THR A 33 0.96 -7.65 -4.61
N ILE A 34 2.16 -7.06 -4.48
CA ILE A 34 2.39 -5.63 -4.75
C ILE A 34 2.04 -5.30 -6.21
N ALA A 35 2.41 -6.15 -7.17
CA ALA A 35 2.08 -5.98 -8.59
C ALA A 35 0.56 -5.89 -8.83
N GLN A 36 -0.22 -6.79 -8.22
CA GLN A 36 -1.69 -6.72 -8.27
C GLN A 36 -2.22 -5.45 -7.62
N LEU A 37 -1.66 -5.04 -6.49
CA LEU A 37 -2.10 -3.83 -5.80
C LEU A 37 -1.85 -2.57 -6.64
N VAL A 38 -0.68 -2.47 -7.28
CA VAL A 38 -0.31 -1.38 -8.20
C VAL A 38 -1.24 -1.37 -9.42
N ALA A 39 -1.50 -2.54 -10.02
CA ALA A 39 -2.45 -2.65 -11.12
C ALA A 39 -3.88 -2.24 -10.72
N ILE A 40 -4.32 -2.62 -9.52
CA ILE A 40 -5.65 -2.27 -8.98
C ILE A 40 -5.78 -0.78 -8.68
N SER A 41 -4.77 -0.21 -8.02
CA SER A 41 -4.81 1.20 -7.60
C SER A 41 -4.82 2.15 -8.79
N GLY A 42 -4.28 1.71 -9.93
CA GLY A 42 -4.09 2.57 -11.09
C GLY A 42 -3.06 3.67 -10.81
N MET A 43 -2.17 3.43 -9.85
CA MET A 43 -1.06 4.32 -9.52
C MET A 43 -0.36 4.70 -10.82
N LEU A 44 -0.37 5.99 -11.12
CA LEU A 44 0.41 6.54 -12.21
C LEU A 44 1.86 6.38 -11.80
N GLN A 45 2.63 5.55 -12.51
CA GLN A 45 4.09 5.58 -12.42
C GLN A 45 4.54 6.97 -12.90
N SER A 46 4.57 7.92 -11.98
CA SER A 46 4.83 9.34 -12.25
C SER A 46 6.31 9.63 -12.47
N LEU A 47 7.16 8.63 -12.25
CA LEU A 47 8.58 8.67 -12.55
C LEU A 47 8.83 8.01 -13.91
N SER A 48 8.89 8.87 -14.94
CA SER A 48 9.87 8.84 -16.03
C SER A 48 9.25 9.14 -17.40
N ILE A 49 9.59 10.31 -17.94
CA ILE A 49 9.52 10.62 -19.39
C ILE A 49 10.24 9.55 -20.24
N PHE A 50 11.15 8.76 -19.65
CA PHE A 50 11.89 7.68 -20.29
C PHE A 50 11.20 6.30 -20.22
N LEU A 51 10.33 6.03 -19.23
CA LEU A 51 9.50 4.81 -19.14
C LEU A 51 8.09 5.00 -19.74
N MET A 52 7.70 6.25 -20.03
CA MET A 52 6.46 6.61 -20.71
C MET A 52 6.25 5.92 -22.07
N ILE A 53 7.29 5.33 -22.68
CA ILE A 53 7.14 4.59 -23.94
C ILE A 53 6.45 3.23 -23.74
N LEU A 54 6.40 2.67 -22.51
CA LEU A 54 5.78 1.36 -22.28
C LEU A 54 4.43 1.38 -21.51
N ILE A 55 4.15 2.37 -20.65
CA ILE A 55 2.94 2.34 -19.82
C ILE A 55 2.15 3.66 -19.90
N SER A 56 1.73 4.01 -21.12
CA SER A 56 0.73 5.08 -21.34
C SER A 56 -0.70 4.54 -21.36
N ARG A 57 -1.09 3.74 -20.34
CA ARG A 57 -2.47 3.24 -20.22
C ARG A 57 -3.07 3.59 -18.87
N ARG A 58 -3.97 4.58 -18.88
CA ARG A 58 -4.80 5.07 -17.76
C ARG A 58 -5.80 4.04 -17.19
N HIS A 59 -5.61 2.75 -17.45
CA HIS A 59 -6.62 1.75 -17.11
C HIS A 59 -6.18 0.99 -15.87
N ARG A 60 -6.71 1.41 -14.72
CA ARG A 60 -6.66 0.63 -13.48
C ARG A 60 -7.40 -0.69 -13.66
N LYS A 61 -6.96 -1.72 -12.95
CA LYS A 61 -7.56 -3.05 -12.97
C LYS A 61 -8.66 -3.20 -11.91
N GLY A 62 -9.82 -3.74 -12.27
CA GLY A 62 -10.85 -4.10 -11.30
C GLY A 62 -10.44 -5.27 -10.42
N PHE A 63 -11.07 -5.40 -9.25
CA PHE A 63 -10.90 -6.54 -8.37
C PHE A 63 -12.24 -7.07 -7.87
N GLU A 64 -12.30 -8.36 -7.58
CA GLU A 64 -13.47 -9.03 -7.04
C GLU A 64 -13.05 -10.13 -6.07
N LEU A 65 -13.99 -10.60 -5.26
CA LEU A 65 -13.72 -11.70 -4.34
C LEU A 65 -13.68 -13.01 -5.11
N SER A 66 -12.74 -13.89 -4.76
CA SER A 66 -12.69 -15.24 -5.33
C SER A 66 -14.00 -15.98 -5.07
N LYS A 67 -14.62 -16.52 -6.14
CA LYS A 67 -15.89 -17.27 -6.08
C LYS A 67 -15.75 -18.67 -5.48
N ALA A 68 -14.62 -18.99 -4.86
CA ALA A 68 -14.37 -20.27 -4.23
C ALA A 68 -15.38 -20.53 -3.09
N THR A 69 -16.11 -21.64 -3.15
CA THR A 69 -17.11 -22.02 -2.13
C THR A 69 -16.54 -22.06 -0.72
N LYS A 70 -15.24 -22.41 -0.59
CA LYS A 70 -14.51 -22.44 0.69
C LYS A 70 -14.39 -21.06 1.34
N LEU A 71 -14.29 -19.99 0.56
CA LEU A 71 -14.13 -18.62 1.06
C LEU A 71 -15.41 -18.15 1.76
N ALA A 72 -16.56 -18.30 1.10
CA ALA A 72 -17.85 -17.98 1.71
C ALA A 72 -18.13 -18.86 2.95
N GLN A 73 -17.70 -20.12 2.93
CA GLN A 73 -17.86 -21.03 4.07
C GLN A 73 -17.08 -20.55 5.29
N ARG A 74 -15.77 -20.28 5.19
CA ARG A 74 -14.97 -19.85 6.36
C ARG A 74 -15.47 -18.54 6.97
N MET A 75 -15.97 -17.61 6.14
CA MET A 75 -16.61 -16.39 6.65
C MET A 75 -17.87 -16.69 7.45
N ARG A 76 -18.76 -17.56 6.93
CA ARG A 76 -19.96 -18.02 7.67
C ARG A 76 -19.62 -18.73 8.97
N ASP A 77 -18.58 -19.57 8.97
CA ASP A 77 -18.17 -20.31 10.18
C ASP A 77 -17.75 -19.34 11.29
N SER A 78 -17.02 -18.28 10.96
CA SER A 78 -16.62 -17.25 11.93
C SER A 78 -17.80 -16.48 12.53
N ILE A 79 -18.81 -16.16 11.71
CA ILE A 79 -20.05 -15.55 12.19
C ILE A 79 -20.78 -16.50 13.15
N GLY A 80 -20.81 -17.81 12.82
CA GLY A 80 -21.41 -18.83 13.67
C GLY A 80 -20.75 -18.94 15.05
N VAL A 81 -19.43 -18.75 15.15
CA VAL A 81 -18.73 -18.71 16.44
C VAL A 81 -19.14 -17.49 17.26
N VAL A 82 -19.20 -16.31 16.64
CA VAL A 82 -19.65 -15.08 17.30
C VAL A 82 -21.07 -15.23 17.83
N GLN A 83 -22.00 -15.71 16.99
CA GLN A 83 -23.38 -15.93 17.39
C GLN A 83 -23.50 -16.90 18.57
N LYS A 84 -22.75 -18.02 18.57
CA LYS A 84 -22.72 -18.96 19.69
C LYS A 84 -22.22 -18.34 20.99
N HIS A 85 -21.22 -17.46 20.94
CA HIS A 85 -20.72 -16.76 22.13
C HIS A 85 -21.75 -15.76 22.67
N MET A 86 -22.42 -15.03 21.77
CA MET A 86 -23.49 -14.10 22.12
C MET A 86 -24.67 -14.83 22.77
N ASP A 87 -25.10 -15.95 22.19
CA ASP A 87 -26.20 -16.78 22.72
C ASP A 87 -25.84 -17.41 24.08
N GLY A 88 -24.57 -17.79 24.25
CA GLY A 88 -24.02 -18.35 25.49
C GLY A 88 -23.71 -17.33 26.59
N GLN A 89 -24.07 -16.05 26.41
CA GLN A 89 -23.79 -14.96 27.35
C GLN A 89 -22.30 -14.72 27.64
N ASN A 90 -21.40 -15.05 26.71
CA ASN A 90 -19.98 -14.74 26.86
C ASN A 90 -19.67 -13.29 26.50
N ILE A 91 -18.62 -12.72 27.11
CA ILE A 91 -18.17 -11.36 26.78
C ILE A 91 -17.35 -11.35 25.50
N VAL A 92 -17.75 -10.51 24.54
CA VAL A 92 -17.01 -10.29 23.30
C VAL A 92 -16.68 -8.81 23.11
N TYR A 93 -15.40 -8.52 22.85
CA TYR A 93 -14.91 -7.15 22.72
C TYR A 93 -15.40 -6.46 21.45
N GLY A 94 -15.89 -5.23 21.59
CA GLY A 94 -16.34 -4.41 20.45
C GLY A 94 -17.61 -4.93 19.77
N GLU A 95 -18.26 -5.90 20.38
CA GLU A 95 -19.54 -6.45 19.95
C GLU A 95 -20.66 -5.95 20.84
N CYS A 96 -21.88 -6.07 20.33
CA CYS A 96 -23.07 -5.91 21.13
C CYS A 96 -24.06 -7.01 20.73
N ALA A 97 -24.68 -7.63 21.72
CA ALA A 97 -25.70 -8.65 21.62
C ALA A 97 -26.95 -8.14 22.34
N THR A 98 -28.08 -8.09 21.64
CA THR A 98 -29.37 -7.79 22.23
C THR A 98 -30.01 -9.09 22.70
N ILE A 99 -30.10 -9.34 24.01
CA ILE A 99 -30.98 -10.40 24.53
C ILE A 99 -32.21 -9.74 25.14
N LYS A 100 -33.40 -10.11 24.64
CA LYS A 100 -34.71 -9.59 25.05
C LYS A 100 -35.10 -9.89 26.53
N GLN A 101 -34.26 -10.54 27.34
CA GLN A 101 -34.68 -11.05 28.66
C GLN A 101 -33.65 -11.01 29.81
N SER A 102 -32.43 -10.48 29.66
CA SER A 102 -31.48 -10.37 30.79
C SER A 102 -31.11 -8.92 31.12
N LYS A 103 -31.18 -8.57 32.41
CA LYS A 103 -30.73 -7.26 32.97
C LYS A 103 -29.21 -7.02 32.87
N HIS A 104 -28.45 -7.93 32.27
CA HIS A 104 -27.00 -7.84 32.13
C HIS A 104 -26.61 -8.03 30.65
N SER A 105 -26.13 -6.96 30.03
CA SER A 105 -25.51 -6.99 28.70
C SER A 105 -24.04 -7.39 28.85
N MET A 106 -23.58 -8.37 28.08
CA MET A 106 -22.25 -8.99 28.20
C MET A 106 -21.27 -8.45 27.14
N ASN A 107 -21.40 -7.19 26.73
CA ASN A 107 -20.82 -6.67 25.49
C ASN A 107 -19.90 -5.49 25.71
N THR A 108 -18.72 -5.36 25.12
CA THR A 108 -17.88 -4.18 25.42
C THR A 108 -17.93 -3.11 24.34
N ALA A 109 -18.01 -1.83 24.73
CA ALA A 109 -17.62 -0.78 23.81
C ALA A 109 -16.10 -0.88 23.49
N PRO A 110 -15.66 -0.37 22.35
CA PRO A 110 -14.25 -0.38 21.98
C PRO A 110 -13.44 0.65 22.79
N GLY A 111 -12.12 0.48 22.78
CA GLY A 111 -11.15 1.36 23.41
C GLY A 111 -11.24 1.39 24.94
N ALA A 112 -11.07 2.59 25.50
CA ALA A 112 -11.07 2.83 26.95
C ALA A 112 -12.43 2.61 27.63
N ASN A 113 -13.51 2.54 26.85
CA ASN A 113 -14.88 2.30 27.34
C ASN A 113 -15.25 0.81 27.35
N ALA A 114 -14.26 -0.10 27.40
CA ALA A 114 -14.48 -1.54 27.35
C ALA A 114 -15.21 -2.13 28.56
N ASP A 115 -15.61 -1.30 29.52
CA ASP A 115 -16.50 -1.58 30.64
C ASP A 115 -17.98 -1.26 30.32
N ALA A 116 -18.27 -0.41 29.33
CA ALA A 116 -19.63 -0.11 28.89
C ALA A 116 -20.29 -1.33 28.23
N ARG A 117 -21.61 -1.49 28.46
CA ARG A 117 -22.43 -2.65 28.05
C ARG A 117 -23.66 -2.23 27.23
N PRO A 118 -23.52 -1.80 25.96
CA PRO A 118 -24.66 -1.42 25.12
C PRO A 118 -25.57 -2.62 24.83
N THR A 119 -26.84 -2.36 24.52
CA THR A 119 -27.84 -3.39 24.17
C THR A 119 -28.26 -3.36 22.71
N ASP A 120 -28.12 -2.22 22.02
CA ASP A 120 -28.39 -2.07 20.59
C ASP A 120 -27.08 -2.10 19.80
N TYR A 121 -26.82 -3.22 19.12
CA TYR A 121 -25.56 -3.42 18.43
C TYR A 121 -25.49 -2.75 17.07
N ARG A 122 -26.62 -2.63 16.37
CA ARG A 122 -26.67 -1.95 15.08
C ARG A 122 -26.37 -0.47 15.27
N LYS A 123 -26.98 0.13 16.29
CA LYS A 123 -26.68 1.52 16.68
C LYS A 123 -25.23 1.67 17.14
N LEU A 124 -24.70 0.70 17.89
CA LEU A 124 -23.28 0.72 18.28
C LEU A 124 -22.37 0.77 17.04
N GLN A 125 -22.57 -0.09 16.04
CA GLN A 125 -21.73 -0.12 14.83
C GLN A 125 -21.75 1.23 14.11
N SER A 126 -22.93 1.79 13.84
CA SER A 126 -23.06 3.08 13.14
C SER A 126 -22.49 4.26 13.96
N SER A 127 -22.75 4.30 15.26
CA SER A 127 -22.17 5.33 16.15
C SER A 127 -20.65 5.26 16.21
N PHE A 128 -20.08 4.06 16.08
CA PHE A 128 -18.64 3.86 16.09
C PHE A 128 -18.00 4.39 14.81
N PHE A 129 -18.64 4.21 13.64
CA PHE A 129 -18.24 4.89 12.40
C PHE A 129 -18.28 6.41 12.56
N GLN A 130 -19.42 6.96 13.00
CA GLN A 130 -19.61 8.40 13.15
C GLN A 130 -18.58 9.04 14.10
N HIS A 131 -18.20 8.34 15.18
CA HIS A 131 -17.17 8.81 16.09
C HIS A 131 -15.79 8.92 15.43
N HIS A 132 -15.46 8.01 14.50
CA HIS A 132 -14.16 7.94 13.82
C HIS A 132 -14.09 8.74 12.52
N GLN A 133 -15.24 9.17 11.99
CA GLN A 133 -15.38 10.09 10.85
C GLN A 133 -15.11 11.55 11.29
N CYS A 134 -14.01 11.76 12.00
CA CYS A 134 -13.63 13.03 12.63
C CYS A 134 -12.56 13.80 11.85
N GLY A 135 -12.10 13.28 10.72
CA GLY A 135 -11.09 13.94 9.90
C GLY A 135 -11.64 15.17 9.19
N ILE A 136 -10.76 16.12 8.92
CA ILE A 136 -11.13 17.45 8.41
C ILE A 136 -10.80 17.53 6.93
N LEU A 137 -11.80 17.89 6.12
CA LEU A 137 -11.65 18.25 4.72
C LEU A 137 -11.93 19.75 4.55
N PRO A 138 -11.03 20.52 3.90
CA PRO A 138 -11.31 21.92 3.60
C PRO A 138 -12.45 22.04 2.57
N GLU A 139 -13.09 23.19 2.50
CA GLU A 139 -14.13 23.47 1.49
C GLU A 139 -13.62 23.25 0.05
N THR A 140 -12.33 23.48 -0.18
CA THR A 140 -11.65 23.22 -1.46
C THR A 140 -11.57 21.75 -1.85
N ALA A 141 -11.84 20.84 -0.92
CA ALA A 141 -11.98 19.41 -1.23
C ALA A 141 -13.33 19.09 -1.90
N PHE A 142 -14.26 20.06 -1.95
CA PHE A 142 -15.60 19.89 -2.52
C PHE A 142 -15.77 20.83 -3.74
N GLY A 143 -16.16 20.29 -4.91
CA GLY A 143 -16.49 21.06 -6.12
C GLY A 143 -15.80 20.60 -7.41
N ALA A 144 -16.29 21.06 -8.56
CA ALA A 144 -15.78 20.69 -9.90
C ALA A 144 -14.35 21.19 -10.20
N THR A 145 -13.83 22.11 -9.38
CA THR A 145 -12.43 22.59 -9.41
C THR A 145 -11.56 21.94 -8.34
N ALA A 146 -12.07 20.93 -7.61
CA ALA A 146 -11.23 20.05 -6.81
C ALA A 146 -10.33 19.27 -7.77
N THR A 147 -9.21 19.89 -8.13
CA THR A 147 -8.10 19.21 -8.80
C THR A 147 -7.78 17.94 -8.02
N SER A 148 -7.35 16.88 -8.70
CA SER A 148 -7.10 15.53 -8.19
C SER A 148 -6.15 15.40 -6.98
N ALA A 149 -5.71 16.51 -6.41
CA ALA A 149 -4.89 16.62 -5.22
C ALA A 149 -5.37 17.78 -4.34
N SER A 150 -6.51 17.62 -3.66
CA SER A 150 -6.66 18.38 -2.41
C SER A 150 -5.64 17.78 -1.43
N PRO A 151 -4.64 18.54 -0.95
CA PRO A 151 -3.55 18.02 -0.10
C PRO A 151 -4.05 17.50 1.27
N MET A 152 -5.35 17.60 1.52
CA MET A 152 -6.02 17.22 2.75
C MET A 152 -6.90 15.96 2.60
N ALA A 153 -7.02 15.39 1.39
CA ALA A 153 -7.68 14.11 1.15
C ALA A 153 -6.64 13.04 0.74
N LEU A 154 -6.92 11.78 1.03
CA LEU A 154 -6.11 10.67 0.55
C LEU A 154 -6.18 10.57 -0.98
N PRO A 155 -5.04 10.33 -1.66
CA PRO A 155 -4.99 9.99 -3.07
C PRO A 155 -5.89 8.79 -3.42
N ASP A 156 -6.51 8.82 -4.61
CA ASP A 156 -7.45 7.79 -5.06
C ASP A 156 -6.83 6.40 -5.09
N ASP A 157 -5.60 6.29 -5.61
CA ASP A 157 -4.83 5.05 -5.70
C ASP A 157 -4.64 4.41 -4.32
N VAL A 158 -4.33 5.20 -3.29
CA VAL A 158 -4.23 4.74 -1.90
C VAL A 158 -5.59 4.29 -1.37
N VAL A 159 -6.67 5.03 -1.62
CA VAL A 159 -8.03 4.65 -1.18
C VAL A 159 -8.45 3.32 -1.82
N ILE A 160 -8.21 3.14 -3.11
CA ILE A 160 -8.51 1.92 -3.86
C ILE A 160 -7.68 0.75 -3.35
N ALA A 161 -6.36 0.94 -3.20
CA ALA A 161 -5.46 -0.07 -2.64
C ALA A 161 -5.87 -0.48 -1.21
N SER A 162 -6.26 0.49 -0.37
CA SER A 162 -6.75 0.25 0.99
C SER A 162 -7.99 -0.64 0.99
N ALA A 163 -8.92 -0.39 0.07
CA ALA A 163 -10.12 -1.22 -0.06
C ALA A 163 -9.78 -2.65 -0.50
N ALA A 164 -8.88 -2.82 -1.46
CA ALA A 164 -8.44 -4.14 -1.91
C ALA A 164 -7.76 -4.93 -0.78
N ILE A 165 -6.85 -4.31 -0.02
CA ILE A 165 -6.19 -4.93 1.15
C ILE A 165 -7.22 -5.26 2.22
N ARG A 166 -8.18 -4.36 2.50
CA ARG A 166 -9.22 -4.61 3.50
C ARG A 166 -10.08 -5.80 3.09
N CYS A 167 -10.54 -5.84 1.84
CA CYS A 167 -11.28 -6.99 1.30
C CYS A 167 -10.47 -8.28 1.44
N ASN A 168 -9.19 -8.27 1.05
CA ASN A 168 -8.29 -9.43 1.16
C ASN A 168 -8.17 -9.93 2.62
N SER A 169 -7.90 -9.03 3.57
CA SER A 169 -7.81 -9.37 5.00
C SER A 169 -9.14 -9.94 5.55
N LEU A 170 -10.28 -9.37 5.14
CA LEU A 170 -11.61 -9.77 5.64
C LEU A 170 -12.04 -11.15 5.14
N VAL A 171 -11.77 -11.46 3.86
CA VAL A 171 -12.19 -12.74 3.28
C VAL A 171 -11.46 -13.94 3.89
N ARG A 172 -10.36 -13.74 4.61
CA ARG A 172 -9.65 -14.79 5.37
C ARG A 172 -10.52 -15.51 6.41
N GLY A 173 -11.66 -14.92 6.80
CA GLY A 173 -12.65 -15.59 7.64
C GLY A 173 -12.36 -15.54 9.14
N HIS A 174 -11.50 -14.62 9.59
CA HIS A 174 -11.21 -14.44 11.03
C HIS A 174 -11.88 -13.21 11.64
N SER A 175 -12.75 -12.53 10.87
CA SER A 175 -13.31 -11.22 11.23
C SER A 175 -14.81 -11.23 11.55
N ALA A 176 -15.52 -12.34 11.36
CA ALA A 176 -16.98 -12.41 11.54
C ALA A 176 -17.74 -11.26 10.85
N ILE A 177 -17.50 -11.11 9.54
CA ILE A 177 -18.22 -10.17 8.69
C ILE A 177 -18.90 -10.92 7.55
N ARG A 178 -20.11 -10.50 7.16
CA ARG A 178 -20.88 -11.13 6.09
C ARG A 178 -20.20 -10.90 4.75
N TYR A 179 -20.23 -11.94 3.91
CA TYR A 179 -19.66 -11.91 2.56
C TYR A 179 -20.21 -10.73 1.72
N HIS A 180 -21.52 -10.49 1.75
CA HIS A 180 -22.14 -9.43 0.96
C HIS A 180 -21.64 -8.02 1.33
N VAL A 181 -21.17 -7.81 2.56
CA VAL A 181 -20.61 -6.52 2.99
C VAL A 181 -19.28 -6.27 2.30
N VAL A 182 -18.42 -7.30 2.27
CA VAL A 182 -17.11 -7.25 1.61
C VAL A 182 -17.28 -7.19 0.09
N GLU A 183 -18.25 -7.92 -0.45
CA GLU A 183 -18.60 -7.87 -1.88
C GLU A 183 -19.11 -6.49 -2.30
N SER A 184 -19.95 -5.87 -1.48
CA SER A 184 -20.45 -4.51 -1.74
C SER A 184 -19.32 -3.48 -1.74
N LEU A 185 -18.35 -3.61 -0.84
CA LEU A 185 -17.15 -2.77 -0.84
C LEU A 185 -16.35 -2.94 -2.14
N ALA A 186 -16.10 -4.18 -2.56
CA ALA A 186 -15.39 -4.46 -3.80
C ALA A 186 -16.14 -3.95 -5.05
N ASP A 187 -17.47 -4.13 -5.11
CA ASP A 187 -18.31 -3.69 -6.22
C ASP A 187 -18.32 -2.16 -6.37
N LEU A 188 -18.50 -1.41 -5.28
CA LEU A 188 -18.49 0.06 -5.32
C LEU A 188 -17.13 0.60 -5.80
N ILE A 189 -16.03 0.09 -5.24
CA ILE A 189 -14.69 0.55 -5.60
C ILE A 189 -14.36 0.22 -7.07
N SER A 190 -14.72 -0.98 -7.53
CA SER A 190 -14.55 -1.39 -8.92
C SER A 190 -15.37 -0.53 -9.90
N ARG A 191 -16.52 0.02 -9.47
CA ARG A 191 -17.32 0.99 -10.23
C ARG A 191 -16.78 2.42 -10.22
N GLY A 192 -15.66 2.68 -9.56
CA GLY A 192 -15.09 4.03 -9.46
C GLY A 192 -15.77 4.89 -8.42
N ILE A 193 -16.39 4.26 -7.42
CA ILE A 193 -17.01 4.94 -6.28
C ILE A 193 -16.08 4.77 -5.08
N THR A 194 -15.43 5.85 -4.68
CA THR A 194 -14.48 5.84 -3.56
C THR A 194 -14.85 6.90 -2.53
N PRO A 195 -14.78 6.63 -1.22
CA PRO A 195 -15.02 7.67 -0.23
C PRO A 195 -13.94 8.73 -0.27
N LEU A 196 -14.32 9.98 0.02
CA LEU A 196 -13.39 11.08 0.21
C LEU A 196 -12.83 10.99 1.63
N ILE A 197 -11.64 10.40 1.77
CA ILE A 197 -11.02 10.14 3.07
C ILE A 197 -10.05 11.28 3.42
N PRO A 198 -10.13 11.92 4.59
CA PRO A 198 -9.14 12.90 5.03
C PRO A 198 -7.74 12.29 5.18
N CYS A 199 -6.69 13.06 4.84
CA CYS A 199 -5.32 12.56 4.79
C CYS A 199 -4.66 12.36 6.17
N ARG A 200 -5.26 12.88 7.25
CA ARG A 200 -4.76 12.81 8.63
C ARG A 200 -5.85 12.33 9.57
N GLY A 201 -5.45 11.73 10.70
CA GLY A 201 -6.35 11.25 11.74
C GLY A 201 -6.07 9.81 12.20
N SER A 202 -5.25 9.06 11.45
CA SER A 202 -4.74 7.76 11.91
C SER A 202 -3.42 7.92 12.66
N ILE A 203 -3.26 7.15 13.74
CA ILE A 203 -1.98 6.89 14.40
C ILE A 203 -1.49 5.46 14.15
N SER A 204 -2.29 4.65 13.45
CA SER A 204 -2.04 3.24 13.09
C SER A 204 -1.71 2.29 14.26
N ALA A 205 -1.89 2.75 15.51
CA ALA A 205 -1.62 1.97 16.72
C ALA A 205 -2.74 0.99 17.08
N SER A 206 -3.99 1.38 16.84
CA SER A 206 -5.19 0.52 16.99
C SER A 206 -5.77 0.13 15.62
N GLY A 207 -4.93 0.13 14.60
CA GLY A 207 -5.34 0.14 13.19
C GLY A 207 -5.70 1.54 12.68
N ASP A 208 -6.03 1.59 11.40
CA ASP A 208 -6.40 2.77 10.63
C ASP A 208 -7.87 3.14 10.80
N LEU A 209 -8.32 3.21 12.07
CA LEU A 209 -9.74 3.33 12.44
C LEU A 209 -10.43 4.51 11.75
N SER A 210 -9.86 5.71 11.84
CA SER A 210 -10.45 6.92 11.27
C SER A 210 -10.61 6.82 9.75
N PRO A 211 -9.55 6.61 8.94
CA PRO A 211 -9.72 6.54 7.50
C PRO A 211 -10.57 5.34 7.05
N LEU A 212 -10.45 4.17 7.69
CA LEU A 212 -11.28 3.01 7.33
C LEU A 212 -12.76 3.18 7.70
N SER A 213 -13.10 4.05 8.64
CA SER A 213 -14.50 4.36 8.99
C SER A 213 -15.29 5.01 7.83
N TYR A 214 -14.60 5.66 6.88
CA TYR A 214 -15.24 6.26 5.71
C TYR A 214 -15.72 5.21 4.71
N PHE A 215 -15.09 4.02 4.64
CA PHE A 215 -15.65 2.89 3.88
C PHE A 215 -16.95 2.39 4.52
N GLY A 216 -17.00 2.30 5.85
CA GLY A 216 -18.21 1.96 6.58
C GLY A 216 -19.34 2.96 6.32
N GLY A 217 -19.03 4.25 6.43
CA GLY A 217 -19.95 5.35 6.11
C GLY A 217 -20.47 5.33 4.68
N MET A 218 -19.62 5.00 3.71
CA MET A 218 -20.04 4.80 2.32
C MET A 218 -21.04 3.64 2.19
N LEU A 219 -20.78 2.52 2.85
CA LEU A 219 -21.62 1.32 2.80
C LEU A 219 -22.97 1.49 3.52
N GLU A 220 -23.03 2.22 4.64
CA GLU A 220 -24.29 2.54 5.32
C GLU A 220 -25.03 3.74 4.69
N GLY A 221 -24.54 4.31 3.59
CA GLY A 221 -25.16 5.46 2.94
C GLY A 221 -25.20 6.71 3.82
N ASN A 222 -24.17 6.93 4.63
CA ASN A 222 -24.10 8.07 5.55
C ASN A 222 -24.08 9.40 4.77
N LYS A 223 -25.05 10.28 5.04
CA LYS A 223 -25.18 11.58 4.37
C LYS A 223 -23.99 12.52 4.60
N GLY A 224 -23.27 12.35 5.71
CA GLY A 224 -22.08 13.12 6.04
C GLY A 224 -20.81 12.62 5.33
N VAL A 225 -20.85 11.44 4.72
CA VAL A 225 -19.72 10.91 3.95
C VAL A 225 -19.89 11.25 2.48
N SER A 226 -18.93 12.00 1.94
CA SER A 226 -18.84 12.27 0.51
C SER A 226 -18.07 11.17 -0.20
N VAL A 227 -18.50 10.84 -1.42
CA VAL A 227 -17.84 9.88 -2.29
C VAL A 227 -17.51 10.54 -3.63
N ARG A 228 -16.35 10.19 -4.19
CA ARG A 228 -16.02 10.45 -5.59
C ARG A 228 -16.72 9.40 -6.45
N LEU A 229 -17.42 9.86 -7.48
CA LEU A 229 -18.05 9.04 -8.51
C LEU A 229 -17.38 9.32 -9.85
N GLN A 230 -16.64 8.34 -10.36
CA GLN A 230 -16.05 8.43 -11.70
C GLN A 230 -17.14 8.17 -12.77
N ARG A 231 -17.31 9.12 -13.69
CA ARG A 231 -18.27 9.05 -14.80
C ARG A 231 -17.66 8.38 -16.02
N SER A 232 -18.51 7.88 -16.91
CA SER A 232 -18.11 7.23 -18.17
C SER A 232 -17.39 8.17 -19.15
N ASP A 233 -17.63 9.48 -19.04
CA ASP A 233 -16.95 10.52 -19.83
C ASP A 233 -15.59 10.93 -19.24
N GLY A 234 -15.16 10.29 -18.15
CA GLY A 234 -13.92 10.56 -17.46
C GLY A 234 -13.98 11.71 -16.45
N THR A 235 -15.14 12.36 -16.30
CA THR A 235 -15.35 13.38 -15.24
C THR A 235 -15.52 12.71 -13.87
N GLN A 236 -15.33 13.49 -12.81
CA GLN A 236 -15.50 13.05 -11.43
C GLN A 236 -16.45 14.00 -10.71
N ASP A 237 -17.46 13.43 -10.05
CA ASP A 237 -18.37 14.16 -9.17
C ASP A 237 -18.08 13.79 -7.72
N ILE A 238 -18.30 14.75 -6.80
CA ILE A 238 -18.31 14.52 -5.36
C ILE A 238 -19.74 14.65 -4.89
N VAL A 239 -20.30 13.56 -4.37
CA VAL A 239 -21.70 13.48 -3.96
C VAL A 239 -21.82 12.73 -2.62
N PRO A 240 -22.89 12.95 -1.84
CA PRO A 240 -23.13 12.17 -0.62
C PRO A 240 -23.28 10.67 -0.91
N ALA A 241 -22.77 9.82 -0.03
CA ALA A 241 -22.86 8.36 -0.17
C ALA A 241 -24.31 7.87 -0.33
N SER A 242 -25.26 8.50 0.39
CA SER A 242 -26.68 8.19 0.28
C SER A 242 -27.24 8.36 -1.13
N GLU A 243 -26.82 9.41 -1.83
CA GLU A 243 -27.31 9.71 -3.18
C GLU A 243 -26.77 8.70 -4.19
N VAL A 244 -25.52 8.26 -4.02
CA VAL A 244 -24.92 7.22 -4.86
C VAL A 244 -25.64 5.88 -4.68
N LEU A 245 -25.89 5.45 -3.45
CA LEU A 245 -26.62 4.20 -3.21
C LEU A 245 -28.04 4.27 -3.78
N GLN A 246 -28.74 5.39 -3.60
CA GLN A 246 -30.06 5.62 -4.18
C GLN A 246 -30.03 5.57 -5.71
N GLY A 247 -29.06 6.25 -6.35
CA GLY A 247 -28.89 6.26 -7.80
C GLY A 247 -28.55 4.88 -8.39
N LEU A 248 -27.89 4.01 -7.62
CA LEU A 248 -27.63 2.62 -7.99
C LEU A 248 -28.78 1.66 -7.65
N GLY A 249 -29.84 2.12 -6.98
CA GLY A 249 -30.90 1.26 -6.47
C GLY A 249 -30.41 0.23 -5.46
N LYS A 250 -29.35 0.54 -4.69
CA LYS A 250 -28.78 -0.33 -3.66
C LYS A 250 -29.25 0.11 -2.28
N ASP A 251 -29.66 -0.85 -1.46
CA ASP A 251 -30.00 -0.58 -0.07
C ASP A 251 -28.75 -0.31 0.78
N PRO A 252 -28.79 0.68 1.69
CA PRO A 252 -27.72 0.87 2.67
C PRO A 252 -27.48 -0.36 3.54
N ILE A 253 -26.21 -0.67 3.83
CA ILE A 253 -25.85 -1.79 4.70
C ILE A 253 -26.23 -1.47 6.15
N SER A 254 -27.09 -2.31 6.72
CA SER A 254 -27.28 -2.38 8.17
C SER A 254 -26.27 -3.35 8.77
N PHE A 255 -25.25 -2.81 9.45
CA PHE A 255 -24.17 -3.60 10.05
C PHE A 255 -24.65 -4.39 11.27
N GLU A 256 -24.30 -5.67 11.31
CA GLU A 256 -24.57 -6.58 12.43
C GLU A 256 -23.44 -6.52 13.47
N ALA A 257 -23.57 -7.29 14.55
CA ALA A 257 -22.53 -7.37 15.58
C ALA A 257 -21.15 -7.62 14.97
N LYS A 258 -20.12 -6.94 15.49
CA LYS A 258 -18.71 -6.96 15.05
C LYS A 258 -18.41 -6.37 13.67
N GLU A 259 -19.38 -6.24 12.77
CA GLU A 259 -19.07 -5.92 11.37
C GLU A 259 -18.50 -4.50 11.19
N GLY A 260 -18.98 -3.53 11.97
CA GLY A 260 -18.48 -2.16 11.94
C GLY A 260 -17.03 -2.06 12.39
N LEU A 261 -16.70 -2.68 13.54
CA LEU A 261 -15.31 -2.83 13.98
C LEU A 261 -14.48 -3.59 12.95
N SER A 262 -15.06 -4.60 12.30
CA SER A 262 -14.36 -5.38 11.28
C SER A 262 -14.13 -4.62 9.99
N ILE A 263 -14.86 -3.57 9.66
CA ILE A 263 -14.47 -2.70 8.54
C ILE A 263 -13.28 -1.83 8.94
N MET A 264 -13.30 -1.24 10.13
CA MET A 264 -12.34 -0.19 10.49
C MET A 264 -11.06 -0.66 11.19
N ASN A 265 -11.04 -1.86 11.77
CA ASN A 265 -9.93 -2.33 12.56
C ASN A 265 -8.92 -3.12 11.72
N GLY A 266 -7.77 -2.52 11.42
CA GLY A 266 -6.65 -3.13 10.69
C GLY A 266 -5.71 -2.10 10.06
N THR A 267 -4.69 -2.55 9.33
CA THR A 267 -3.57 -1.70 8.86
C THR A 267 -3.69 -1.34 7.37
N ALA A 268 -4.87 -1.52 6.77
CA ALA A 268 -5.00 -1.53 5.31
C ALA A 268 -4.59 -0.22 4.63
N VAL A 269 -4.76 0.94 5.28
CA VAL A 269 -4.37 2.24 4.72
C VAL A 269 -2.86 2.43 4.83
N SER A 270 -2.29 2.10 5.98
CA SER A 270 -0.85 2.13 6.23
C SER A 270 -0.10 1.20 5.28
N THR A 271 -0.61 -0.01 5.09
CA THR A 271 -0.05 -1.03 4.19
C THR A 271 -0.22 -0.65 2.73
N ALA A 272 -1.34 -0.02 2.35
CA ALA A 272 -1.53 0.52 0.99
C ALA A 272 -0.47 1.57 0.64
N PHE A 273 -0.29 2.59 1.50
CA PHE A 273 0.77 3.58 1.32
C PHE A 273 2.14 2.92 1.23
N ALA A 274 2.42 2.02 2.18
CA ALA A 274 3.71 1.37 2.25
C ALA A 274 4.05 0.56 0.99
N ALA A 275 3.08 -0.18 0.45
CA ALA A 275 3.29 -1.01 -0.74
C ALA A 275 3.46 -0.17 -2.00
N LEU A 276 2.65 0.88 -2.18
CA LEU A 276 2.75 1.78 -3.33
C LEU A 276 4.07 2.58 -3.31
N VAL A 277 4.43 3.16 -2.16
CA VAL A 277 5.71 3.88 -1.99
C VAL A 277 6.90 2.95 -2.16
N LEU A 278 6.83 1.72 -1.64
CA LEU A 278 7.91 0.75 -1.83
C LEU A 278 8.10 0.40 -3.31
N GLN A 279 7.03 0.31 -4.11
CA GLN A 279 7.16 0.11 -5.55
C GLN A 279 7.94 1.27 -6.19
N ASP A 280 7.57 2.52 -5.90
CA ASP A 280 8.32 3.69 -6.40
C ASP A 280 9.78 3.67 -5.94
N CYS A 281 10.05 3.29 -4.70
CA CYS A 281 11.42 3.19 -4.19
C CYS A 281 12.24 2.14 -4.96
N GLN A 282 11.64 1.00 -5.29
CA GLN A 282 12.29 -0.06 -6.06
C GLN A 282 12.61 0.42 -7.49
N ASP A 283 11.67 1.12 -8.13
CA ASP A 283 11.85 1.71 -9.46
C ASP A 283 12.97 2.78 -9.44
N LEU A 284 12.98 3.66 -8.43
CA LEU A 284 13.98 4.70 -8.25
C LEU A 284 15.39 4.18 -8.02
N VAL A 285 15.54 3.05 -7.32
CA VAL A 285 16.86 2.45 -7.11
C VAL A 285 17.44 1.90 -8.40
N ILE A 286 16.63 1.22 -9.23
CA ILE A 286 17.07 0.77 -10.55
C ILE A 286 17.43 1.95 -11.44
N LEU A 287 16.62 3.02 -11.40
CA LEU A 287 16.93 4.26 -12.11
C LEU A 287 18.27 4.86 -11.63
N SER A 288 18.55 4.82 -10.33
CA SER A 288 19.80 5.32 -9.76
C SER A 288 21.03 4.52 -10.23
N GLU A 289 20.90 3.20 -10.36
CA GLU A 289 21.94 2.35 -10.94
C GLU A 289 22.19 2.68 -12.42
N LEU A 290 21.12 2.87 -13.21
CA LEU A 290 21.22 3.26 -14.61
C LEU A 290 21.85 4.65 -14.78
N LEU A 291 21.42 5.63 -14.00
CA LEU A 291 22.00 6.98 -14.00
C LEU A 291 23.47 6.97 -13.56
N THR A 292 23.84 6.07 -12.65
CA THR A 292 25.25 5.84 -12.27
C THR A 292 26.06 5.36 -13.47
N ALA A 293 25.56 4.40 -14.26
CA ALA A 293 26.20 3.96 -15.49
C ALA A 293 26.35 5.12 -16.49
N MET A 294 25.29 5.91 -16.71
CA MET A 294 25.34 7.09 -17.58
C MET A 294 26.34 8.14 -17.09
N ALA A 295 26.46 8.33 -15.78
CA ALA A 295 27.45 9.24 -15.19
C ALA A 295 28.88 8.72 -15.38
N VAL A 296 29.10 7.40 -15.29
CA VAL A 296 30.38 6.77 -15.63
C VAL A 296 30.75 7.06 -17.09
N GLU A 297 29.82 6.89 -18.04
CA GLU A 297 30.07 7.21 -19.45
C GLU A 297 30.37 8.71 -19.66
N ALA A 298 29.53 9.59 -19.11
CA ALA A 298 29.63 11.03 -19.32
C ALA A 298 30.91 11.64 -18.73
N LEU A 299 31.45 11.04 -17.67
CA LEU A 299 32.68 11.46 -17.02
C LEU A 299 33.92 10.67 -17.49
N CYS A 300 33.75 9.80 -18.49
CA CYS A 300 34.79 8.88 -18.97
C CYS A 300 35.44 8.09 -17.82
N GLY A 301 34.61 7.63 -16.88
CA GLY A 301 35.01 6.89 -15.69
C GLY A 301 35.47 5.46 -16.00
N LYS A 302 35.95 4.80 -14.95
CA LYS A 302 36.56 3.47 -14.97
C LYS A 302 35.54 2.39 -14.64
N VAL A 303 35.35 1.44 -15.56
CA VAL A 303 34.47 0.27 -15.36
C VAL A 303 35.03 -0.65 -14.27
N GLU A 304 36.35 -0.64 -14.07
CA GLU A 304 37.08 -1.45 -13.10
C GLU A 304 36.63 -1.19 -11.65
N ASN A 305 36.01 -0.05 -11.35
CA ASN A 305 35.40 0.22 -10.05
C ASN A 305 34.33 -0.82 -9.66
N PHE A 306 33.72 -1.47 -10.66
CA PHE A 306 32.66 -2.46 -10.52
C PHE A 306 33.14 -3.89 -10.82
N HIS A 307 34.45 -4.12 -10.83
CA HIS A 307 35.01 -5.44 -11.15
C HIS A 307 34.56 -6.51 -10.12
N PRO A 308 34.12 -7.72 -10.54
CA PRO A 308 33.57 -8.74 -9.65
C PRO A 308 34.47 -9.13 -8.45
N PHE A 309 35.79 -9.06 -8.62
CA PHE A 309 36.76 -9.28 -7.54
C PHE A 309 36.49 -8.38 -6.31
N ILE A 310 36.14 -7.11 -6.52
CA ILE A 310 35.91 -6.13 -5.44
C ILE A 310 34.71 -6.56 -4.58
N GLY A 311 33.63 -7.01 -5.22
CA GLY A 311 32.48 -7.59 -4.53
C GLY A 311 32.80 -8.93 -3.87
N ALA A 312 33.58 -9.80 -4.52
CA ALA A 312 33.94 -11.11 -3.99
C ALA A 312 34.77 -11.05 -2.68
N VAL A 313 35.66 -10.07 -2.55
CA VAL A 313 36.47 -9.88 -1.33
C VAL A 313 35.73 -9.12 -0.21
N ARG A 314 34.57 -8.51 -0.52
CA ARG A 314 33.68 -7.86 0.46
C ARG A 314 32.20 -8.15 0.11
N PRO A 315 31.70 -9.36 0.38
CA PRO A 315 30.54 -9.93 -0.30
C PRO A 315 29.19 -9.51 0.31
N HIS A 316 28.94 -8.21 0.39
CA HIS A 316 27.58 -7.72 0.60
C HIS A 316 26.76 -7.97 -0.66
N GLN A 317 25.58 -8.57 -0.50
CA GLN A 317 24.76 -9.04 -1.61
C GLN A 317 24.35 -7.87 -2.52
N GLY A 318 23.89 -6.77 -1.93
CA GLY A 318 23.50 -5.58 -2.69
C GLY A 318 24.69 -4.91 -3.38
N GLN A 319 25.88 -4.92 -2.76
CA GLN A 319 27.07 -4.34 -3.39
C GLN A 319 27.46 -5.11 -4.66
N ILE A 320 27.49 -6.44 -4.57
CA ILE A 320 27.80 -7.30 -5.73
C ILE A 320 26.80 -7.02 -6.84
N GLU A 321 25.52 -6.99 -6.49
CA GLU A 321 24.43 -6.81 -7.43
C GLU A 321 24.47 -5.48 -8.19
N VAL A 322 24.66 -4.37 -7.48
CA VAL A 322 24.78 -3.05 -8.12
C VAL A 322 26.00 -3.00 -9.03
N ALA A 323 27.12 -3.59 -8.61
CA ALA A 323 28.32 -3.63 -9.44
C ALA A 323 28.10 -4.42 -10.73
N ASP A 324 27.44 -5.57 -10.64
CA ASP A 324 27.09 -6.39 -11.79
C ASP A 324 26.13 -5.65 -12.73
N ASN A 325 25.04 -5.06 -12.20
CA ASN A 325 24.06 -4.32 -12.99
C ASN A 325 24.69 -3.11 -13.72
N VAL A 326 25.47 -2.28 -13.01
CA VAL A 326 26.14 -1.10 -13.61
C VAL A 326 27.13 -1.54 -14.69
N ARG A 327 27.89 -2.60 -14.46
CA ARG A 327 28.81 -3.15 -15.46
C ARG A 327 28.07 -3.69 -16.69
N ASP A 328 26.94 -4.36 -16.49
CA ASP A 328 26.10 -4.83 -17.58
C ASP A 328 25.53 -3.66 -18.39
N PHE A 329 25.05 -2.59 -17.75
CA PHE A 329 24.58 -1.37 -18.43
C PHE A 329 25.67 -0.68 -19.27
N LEU A 330 26.93 -0.79 -18.86
CA LEU A 330 28.09 -0.22 -19.58
C LEU A 330 28.59 -1.13 -20.72
N THR A 331 28.03 -2.32 -20.89
CA THR A 331 28.46 -3.28 -21.92
C THR A 331 28.26 -2.68 -23.31
N GLY A 332 29.35 -2.60 -24.08
CA GLY A 332 29.34 -2.04 -25.43
C GLY A 332 29.46 -0.51 -25.50
N SER A 333 29.64 0.18 -24.36
CA SER A 333 29.95 1.61 -24.34
C SER A 333 31.23 1.90 -25.11
N LYS A 334 31.23 3.02 -25.86
CA LYS A 334 32.41 3.58 -26.54
C LYS A 334 33.02 4.77 -25.77
N LEU A 335 32.41 5.14 -24.65
CA LEU A 335 32.77 6.34 -23.87
C LEU A 335 33.57 5.99 -22.62
N THR A 336 33.36 4.81 -22.04
CA THR A 336 34.17 4.32 -20.92
C THR A 336 35.53 3.86 -21.40
N GLY A 337 36.57 4.12 -20.60
CA GLY A 337 37.93 3.73 -20.94
C GLY A 337 38.05 2.20 -21.07
N ASN A 338 38.41 1.71 -22.25
CA ASN A 338 38.93 0.35 -22.39
C ASN A 338 40.30 0.28 -21.70
N GLU A 339 40.67 -0.89 -21.16
CA GLU A 339 41.97 -1.18 -20.55
C GLU A 339 43.18 -0.77 -21.43
N SER A 340 42.96 -0.53 -22.72
CA SER A 340 43.93 -0.21 -23.75
C SER A 340 44.18 1.30 -24.00
N ILE A 341 43.51 2.21 -23.28
CA ILE A 341 43.74 3.66 -23.43
C ILE A 341 44.75 4.14 -22.36
N PRO A 342 45.89 4.78 -22.74
CA PRO A 342 46.84 5.34 -21.78
C PRO A 342 46.12 6.36 -20.87
N GLN A 343 46.09 6.08 -19.56
CA GLN A 343 45.40 6.95 -18.60
C GLN A 343 46.16 8.27 -18.43
N THR A 344 45.70 9.32 -19.12
CA THR A 344 46.02 10.70 -18.78
C THR A 344 44.93 11.22 -17.83
N GLY A 345 45.29 11.66 -16.62
CA GLY A 345 44.33 12.14 -15.62
C GLY A 345 44.43 11.47 -14.24
N LEU A 346 43.32 11.38 -13.52
CA LEU A 346 43.28 10.84 -12.15
C LEU A 346 43.50 9.31 -12.13
N ALA A 347 44.32 8.85 -11.19
CA ALA A 347 44.54 7.42 -10.97
C ALA A 347 43.27 6.68 -10.51
N GLN A 348 42.28 7.39 -9.94
CA GLN A 348 41.03 6.83 -9.45
C GLN A 348 39.88 7.81 -9.68
N ASP A 349 38.69 7.31 -9.98
CA ASP A 349 37.51 8.14 -10.01
C ASP A 349 37.16 8.66 -8.62
N ARG A 350 36.37 9.74 -8.58
CA ARG A 350 35.82 10.26 -7.31
C ARG A 350 34.79 9.29 -6.75
N TYR A 351 34.54 9.40 -5.45
CA TYR A 351 33.69 8.46 -4.71
C TYR A 351 32.26 8.38 -5.25
N SER A 352 31.70 9.49 -5.75
CA SER A 352 30.35 9.53 -6.35
C SER A 352 30.15 8.50 -7.47
N ILE A 353 31.21 8.09 -8.15
CA ILE A 353 31.18 6.97 -9.11
C ILE A 353 31.80 5.72 -8.48
N ARG A 354 33.03 5.83 -7.98
CA ARG A 354 33.83 4.67 -7.59
C ARG A 354 33.25 3.86 -6.43
N THR A 355 32.52 4.52 -5.53
CA THR A 355 31.92 3.86 -4.36
C THR A 355 30.42 3.62 -4.51
N ALA A 356 29.87 3.76 -5.72
CA ALA A 356 28.43 3.73 -5.94
C ALA A 356 27.81 2.37 -5.54
N SER A 357 28.45 1.24 -5.88
CA SER A 357 27.96 -0.08 -5.50
C SER A 357 28.02 -0.32 -3.99
N GLN A 358 29.07 0.16 -3.34
CA GLN A 358 29.22 0.10 -1.88
C GLN A 358 28.19 0.97 -1.15
N TRP A 359 27.76 2.06 -1.77
CA TRP A 359 26.76 2.98 -1.23
C TRP A 359 25.33 2.45 -1.41
N MET A 360 24.97 2.05 -2.64
CA MET A 360 23.62 1.59 -2.97
C MET A 360 23.32 0.19 -2.44
N GLY A 361 24.33 -0.66 -2.26
CA GLY A 361 24.16 -2.05 -1.85
C GLY A 361 23.32 -2.26 -0.59
N PRO A 362 23.67 -1.65 0.56
CA PRO A 362 22.87 -1.75 1.78
C PRO A 362 21.43 -1.22 1.64
N LEU A 363 21.21 -0.22 0.77
CA LEU A 363 19.88 0.37 0.54
C LEU A 363 18.94 -0.63 -0.16
N ILE A 364 19.45 -1.40 -1.12
CA ILE A 364 18.72 -2.49 -1.77
C ILE A 364 18.40 -3.61 -0.77
N GLU A 365 19.35 -3.93 0.12
CA GLU A 365 19.15 -4.94 1.16
C GLU A 365 18.01 -4.55 2.12
N ASP A 366 17.92 -3.26 2.48
CA ASP A 366 16.84 -2.68 3.28
C ASP A 366 15.50 -2.70 2.55
N ILE A 367 15.46 -2.29 1.28
CA ILE A 367 14.25 -2.32 0.42
C ILE A 367 13.70 -3.74 0.28
N ARG A 368 14.57 -4.74 0.07
CA ARG A 368 14.17 -6.16 0.02
C ARG A 368 13.54 -6.62 1.32
N THR A 369 14.11 -6.21 2.44
CA THR A 369 13.55 -6.54 3.76
C THR A 369 12.19 -5.89 3.96
N ALA A 370 12.03 -4.64 3.54
CA ALA A 370 10.73 -3.96 3.54
C ALA A 370 9.71 -4.69 2.67
N GLU A 371 10.10 -5.17 1.48
CA GLU A 371 9.24 -5.94 0.59
C GLU A 371 8.73 -7.23 1.24
N LEU A 372 9.60 -7.97 1.93
CA LEU A 372 9.22 -9.18 2.67
C LEU A 372 8.20 -8.87 3.79
N GLN A 373 8.41 -7.78 4.54
CA GLN A 373 7.48 -7.36 5.58
C GLN A 373 6.09 -7.03 5.00
N LEU A 374 6.03 -6.29 3.89
CA LEU A 374 4.77 -5.92 3.27
C LEU A 374 4.06 -7.09 2.58
N LYS A 375 4.81 -8.03 1.97
CA LYS A 375 4.23 -9.28 1.42
C LYS A 375 3.44 -10.07 2.46
N VAL A 376 3.93 -10.12 3.69
CA VAL A 376 3.23 -10.75 4.82
C VAL A 376 2.02 -9.93 5.23
N GLU A 377 2.18 -8.61 5.38
CA GLU A 377 1.11 -7.71 5.83
C GLU A 377 -0.10 -7.70 4.86
N LEU A 378 0.14 -7.68 3.54
CA LEU A 378 -0.88 -7.75 2.48
C LEU A 378 -1.78 -8.99 2.59
N ASN A 379 -1.25 -10.07 3.15
CA ASN A 379 -1.89 -11.37 3.27
C ASN A 379 -2.05 -11.79 4.74
N SER A 380 -2.22 -10.82 5.63
CA SER A 380 -2.48 -11.05 7.05
C SER A 380 -3.92 -10.70 7.43
N THR A 381 -4.43 -11.30 8.50
CA THR A 381 -5.64 -10.77 9.15
C THR A 381 -5.23 -9.74 10.18
N THR A 382 -5.41 -8.47 9.81
CA THR A 382 -5.22 -7.34 10.71
C THR A 382 -6.58 -6.91 11.24
N ASN A 383 -6.97 -7.44 12.39
CA ASN A 383 -8.26 -7.19 13.05
C ASN A 383 -8.17 -7.61 14.54
N ASN A 384 -9.14 -7.17 15.34
CA ASN A 384 -9.37 -7.65 16.71
C ASN A 384 -10.86 -7.49 17.08
N PRO A 385 -11.45 -8.45 17.81
CA PRO A 385 -10.91 -9.78 18.10
C PRO A 385 -10.85 -10.67 16.85
N LEU A 386 -10.00 -11.70 16.90
CA LEU A 386 -9.85 -12.72 15.87
C LEU A 386 -10.71 -13.94 16.19
N ILE A 387 -11.36 -14.48 15.17
CA ILE A 387 -12.27 -15.62 15.32
C ILE A 387 -11.60 -16.87 14.78
N ASP A 388 -11.36 -17.84 15.67
CA ASP A 388 -10.92 -19.18 15.33
C ASP A 388 -12.15 -20.08 15.20
N SER A 389 -12.61 -20.26 13.96
CA SER A 389 -13.75 -21.12 13.64
C SER A 389 -13.46 -22.61 13.85
N THR A 390 -12.19 -23.01 13.79
CA THR A 390 -11.78 -24.42 13.94
C THR A 390 -11.94 -24.87 15.39
N ASN A 391 -11.49 -24.04 16.34
CA ASN A 391 -11.58 -24.34 17.76
C ASN A 391 -12.77 -23.67 18.46
N ALA A 392 -13.62 -22.96 17.70
CA ALA A 392 -14.73 -22.15 18.21
C ALA A 392 -14.30 -21.19 19.33
N ARG A 393 -13.23 -20.43 19.11
CA ARG A 393 -12.66 -19.49 20.09
C ARG A 393 -12.58 -18.07 19.54
N ILE A 394 -12.63 -17.11 20.46
CA ILE A 394 -12.42 -15.69 20.19
C ILE A 394 -11.12 -15.26 20.86
N HIS A 395 -10.15 -14.82 20.05
CA HIS A 395 -8.82 -14.40 20.49
C HIS A 395 -8.73 -12.88 20.48
N HIS A 396 -8.30 -12.32 21.61
CA HIS A 396 -8.06 -10.89 21.77
C HIS A 396 -6.56 -10.64 21.67
N GLY A 397 -6.15 -9.72 20.79
CA GLY A 397 -4.75 -9.49 20.48
C GLY A 397 -4.52 -8.14 19.78
N GLY A 398 -3.29 -7.95 19.29
CA GLY A 398 -2.80 -6.68 18.75
C GLY A 398 -2.56 -6.66 17.24
N ASN A 399 -3.17 -7.55 16.45
CA ASN A 399 -2.91 -7.67 15.00
C ASN A 399 -3.31 -6.43 14.17
N PHE A 400 -3.91 -5.42 14.79
CA PHE A 400 -4.19 -4.12 14.17
C PHE A 400 -3.01 -3.14 14.22
N GLN A 401 -1.92 -3.47 14.93
CA GLN A 401 -0.77 -2.60 15.10
C GLN A 401 0.12 -2.60 13.85
N ALA A 402 0.27 -1.44 13.20
CA ALA A 402 0.97 -1.31 11.92
C ALA A 402 2.52 -1.29 12.02
N ALA A 403 3.11 -1.83 13.09
CA ALA A 403 4.55 -1.74 13.33
C ALA A 403 5.41 -2.36 12.21
N ALA A 404 4.92 -3.42 11.55
CA ALA A 404 5.60 -4.02 10.40
C ALA A 404 5.64 -3.07 9.19
N ALA A 405 4.51 -2.43 8.88
CA ALA A 405 4.44 -1.41 7.82
C ALA A 405 5.32 -0.20 8.15
N THR A 406 5.33 0.27 9.41
CA THR A 406 6.23 1.33 9.87
C THR A 406 7.69 0.92 9.67
N SER A 407 8.08 -0.29 10.09
CA SER A 407 9.45 -0.80 9.93
C SER A 407 9.88 -0.87 8.45
N ALA A 408 8.97 -1.22 7.55
CA ALA A 408 9.21 -1.23 6.10
C ALA A 408 9.42 0.19 5.57
N MET A 409 8.63 1.16 6.03
CA MET A 409 8.72 2.56 5.63
C MET A 409 9.94 3.28 6.20
N GLU A 410 10.39 2.95 7.41
CA GLU A 410 11.64 3.47 7.96
C GLU A 410 12.86 3.05 7.12
N LYS A 411 12.88 1.78 6.66
CA LYS A 411 13.91 1.27 5.74
C LYS A 411 13.84 1.97 4.38
N SER A 412 12.64 2.02 3.80
CA SER A 412 12.42 2.64 2.49
C SER A 412 12.78 4.12 2.51
N ARG A 413 12.38 4.86 3.55
CA ARG A 413 12.72 6.27 3.73
C ARG A 413 14.24 6.44 3.88
N THR A 414 14.90 5.64 4.69
CA THR A 414 16.37 5.68 4.82
C THR A 414 17.05 5.42 3.48
N ALA A 415 16.55 4.44 2.72
CA ALA A 415 17.09 4.07 1.42
C ALA A 415 16.99 5.20 0.38
N ILE A 416 15.88 5.95 0.35
CA ILE A 416 15.71 7.08 -0.59
C ILE A 416 16.30 8.41 -0.06
N SER A 417 16.35 8.60 1.26
CA SER A 417 16.82 9.85 1.88
C SER A 417 18.33 9.85 2.13
N SER A 418 19.02 8.74 1.87
CA SER A 418 20.48 8.70 1.95
C SER A 418 21.05 9.56 0.83
N GLU A 419 21.00 10.89 1.03
CA GLU A 419 21.92 11.79 0.36
C GLU A 419 23.31 11.21 0.57
N PRO A 420 24.11 11.06 -0.49
CA PRO A 420 25.54 10.98 -0.29
C PRO A 420 25.87 12.17 0.62
N GLY A 421 26.46 11.93 1.79
CA GLY A 421 26.96 12.98 2.70
C GLY A 421 28.13 13.76 2.09
N PHE A 422 28.01 14.10 0.82
CA PHE A 422 28.89 14.91 0.02
C PHE A 422 28.31 16.31 0.03
N GLU A 423 28.72 17.10 1.03
CA GLU A 423 28.90 18.52 0.78
C GLU A 423 29.62 18.67 -0.59
N PRO A 424 29.14 19.52 -1.50
CA PRO A 424 29.96 19.95 -2.61
C PRO A 424 31.05 20.87 -2.05
N ARG A 425 32.12 20.30 -1.48
CA ARG A 425 33.45 20.93 -1.49
C ARG A 425 34.06 20.86 -2.89
N THR A 426 33.26 21.19 -3.90
CA THR A 426 33.69 21.71 -5.19
C THR A 426 33.69 23.25 -5.18
N SER A 427 33.92 23.87 -4.02
CA SER A 427 34.47 25.21 -3.90
C SER A 427 35.98 25.19 -4.18
N ALA A 428 36.36 24.77 -5.39
CA ALA A 428 37.71 24.97 -5.93
C ALA A 428 37.62 25.26 -7.44
N LYS A 429 37.23 26.51 -7.71
CA LYS A 429 37.40 27.33 -8.92
C LYS A 429 36.86 26.83 -10.27
N PRO A 430 36.20 27.75 -11.02
CA PRO A 430 35.51 27.46 -12.27
C PRO A 430 36.53 27.34 -13.41
N LEU A 431 36.36 26.37 -14.30
CA LEU A 431 36.77 26.45 -15.70
C LEU A 431 36.12 25.31 -16.49
N CYS A 432 35.50 25.70 -17.62
CA CYS A 432 34.73 24.91 -18.59
C CYS A 432 33.32 24.48 -18.17
N GLY A 433 32.34 25.33 -18.53
CA GLY A 433 30.94 24.98 -18.56
C GLY A 433 30.62 23.95 -19.65
N ARG A 434 30.00 22.84 -19.25
CA ARG A 434 29.07 21.96 -20.00
C ARG A 434 28.93 20.66 -19.20
N ALA A 435 28.13 20.67 -18.14
CA ALA A 435 27.50 19.49 -17.51
C ALA A 435 26.85 19.90 -16.17
N ARG A 436 25.81 20.74 -16.21
CA ARG A 436 25.07 21.16 -14.99
C ARG A 436 23.70 20.46 -14.86
N ALA A 437 23.47 19.34 -15.55
CA ALA A 437 22.12 18.81 -15.76
C ALA A 437 21.87 17.38 -15.22
N LEU A 438 22.82 16.73 -14.55
CA LEU A 438 22.69 15.29 -14.21
C LEU A 438 22.76 14.96 -12.71
N VAL A 439 22.75 15.94 -11.81
CA VAL A 439 22.83 15.72 -10.35
C VAL A 439 21.63 16.35 -9.60
N HIS A 440 20.58 16.75 -10.32
CA HIS A 440 19.35 17.31 -9.72
C HIS A 440 18.06 16.72 -10.32
N LEU A 441 18.14 15.49 -10.82
CA LEU A 441 16.99 14.59 -10.97
C LEU A 441 17.12 13.51 -9.90
#